data_AF-A0AAQ3U4A1-F1
#
_entry.id   AF-A0AAQ3U4A1-F1
#
_cell.length_a   1.000
_cell.length_b   1.000
_cell.length_c   1.000
_cell.angle_alpha   90.00
_cell.angle_beta   90.00
_cell.angle_gamma   90.00
#
_symmetry.space_group_name_H-M   'P 1'
#
loop_
_entity.id
_entity.type
_entity.pdbx_description
1 polymer ?
#
loop_
_entity_poly.entity_id
_entity_poly.type
_entity_poly.pdbx_seq_one_letter_code
_entity_poly.pdbx_strand_id
1 'polypeptide(L)'
;MLLMVDHYMTLSFDGAPVIYKAYHLDMSSVPAVWVEVKKLESYSLFIGSDVRSPAFSCASPGRWAGRSNCLYYGHSAQPCVLHGLGDDADAVWDQKNRSDHVFKRNWYTQLQPFWVYPSMFYADGQ
;
A
#
# COMPACT_ATOMS: atom_id res chain seq x y z
N MET A 1 -14.51 -6.02 5.93
CA MET A 1 -14.42 -4.74 5.17
C MET A 1 -13.51 -4.94 3.98
N LEU A 2 -13.85 -4.42 2.80
CA LEU A 2 -13.07 -4.63 1.57
C LEU A 2 -12.13 -3.45 1.35
N LEU A 3 -10.80 -3.67 1.32
CA LEU A 3 -9.82 -2.61 1.10
C LEU A 3 -9.36 -2.63 -0.36
N MET A 4 -9.46 -1.48 -1.02
CA MET A 4 -8.85 -1.22 -2.31
C MET A 4 -7.63 -0.32 -2.10
N VAL A 5 -6.46 -0.76 -2.52
CA VAL A 5 -5.28 0.11 -2.54
C VAL A 5 -5.17 0.67 -3.94
N ASP A 6 -5.27 1.99 -4.03
CA ASP A 6 -5.00 2.75 -5.23
C ASP A 6 -3.58 3.34 -5.14
N HIS A 7 -2.96 3.57 -6.28
CA HIS A 7 -1.64 4.18 -6.33
C HIS A 7 -1.62 5.17 -7.48
N TYR A 8 -1.19 6.39 -7.21
CA TYR A 8 -0.99 7.39 -8.25
C TYR A 8 0.48 7.80 -8.24
N MET A 9 1.09 7.77 -9.42
CA MET A 9 2.48 8.11 -9.60
C MET A 9 2.59 9.61 -9.83
N THR A 10 3.17 10.32 -8.88
CA THR A 10 3.58 11.71 -9.08
C THR A 10 4.99 11.71 -9.60
N LEU A 11 5.19 12.17 -10.85
CA LEU A 11 6.50 12.42 -11.43
C LEU A 11 7.17 13.67 -10.79
N SER A 12 7.20 13.73 -9.46
CA SER A 12 7.94 14.73 -8.71
C SER A 12 9.36 14.23 -8.47
N PHE A 13 10.35 15.10 -8.69
CA PHE A 13 11.76 14.83 -8.38
C PHE A 13 12.11 15.17 -6.92
N ASP A 14 11.21 15.87 -6.23
CA ASP A 14 11.28 16.21 -4.81
C ASP A 14 10.24 15.37 -4.05
N GLY A 15 10.71 14.42 -3.23
CA GLY A 15 9.85 13.53 -2.42
C GLY A 15 9.69 12.11 -2.97
N ALA A 16 8.69 11.39 -2.46
CA ALA A 16 8.34 10.04 -2.89
C ALA A 16 7.77 10.07 -4.33
N PRO A 17 8.31 9.28 -5.27
CA PRO A 17 7.87 9.26 -6.67
C PRO A 17 6.53 8.54 -6.86
N VAL A 18 6.04 7.81 -5.84
CA VAL A 18 4.76 7.10 -5.88
C VAL A 18 4.06 7.31 -4.55
N ILE A 19 2.83 7.81 -4.61
CA ILE A 19 1.97 7.98 -3.45
C ILE A 19 0.85 6.93 -3.53
N TYR A 20 0.77 6.10 -2.50
CA TYR A 20 -0.27 5.08 -2.37
C TYR A 20 -1.41 5.63 -1.54
N LYS A 21 -2.66 5.43 -1.98
CA LYS A 21 -3.86 5.75 -1.20
C LYS A 21 -4.65 4.48 -0.97
N ALA A 22 -4.96 4.18 0.28
CA ALA A 22 -5.86 3.09 0.59
C ALA A 22 -7.30 3.63 0.64
N TYR A 23 -8.26 2.83 0.17
CA TYR A 23 -9.68 3.08 0.26
C TYR A 23 -10.36 1.84 0.83
N HIS A 24 -11.45 2.02 1.55
CA HIS A 24 -12.31 0.93 1.95
C HIS A 24 -13.71 1.11 1.36
N LEU A 25 -14.36 -0.01 1.07
CA LEU A 25 -15.76 0.00 0.67
C LEU A 25 -16.63 0.12 1.92
N ASP A 26 -17.25 1.27 2.08
CA ASP A 26 -18.29 1.50 3.06
C ASP A 26 -19.63 1.00 2.50
N MET A 27 -20.15 -0.07 3.11
CA MET A 27 -21.46 -0.66 2.75
C MET A 27 -22.60 -0.16 3.64
N SER A 28 -22.34 0.80 4.55
CA SER A 28 -23.39 1.40 5.38
C SER A 28 -24.27 2.39 4.60
N SER A 29 -23.77 2.95 3.50
CA SER A 29 -24.53 3.79 2.57
C SER A 29 -25.12 2.98 1.40
N VAL A 30 -26.22 3.48 0.82
CA VAL A 30 -26.80 2.93 -0.43
C VAL A 30 -26.83 4.06 -1.47
N PRO A 31 -26.04 3.97 -2.56
CA PRO A 31 -25.10 2.89 -2.90
C PRO A 31 -23.86 2.88 -1.97
N ALA A 32 -23.15 1.76 -1.93
CA ALA A 32 -21.88 1.65 -1.21
C ALA A 32 -20.86 2.65 -1.80
N VAL A 33 -20.03 3.24 -0.94
CA VAL A 33 -19.06 4.27 -1.33
C VAL A 33 -17.64 3.90 -0.96
N TRP A 34 -16.67 4.36 -1.76
CA TRP A 34 -15.26 4.25 -1.43
C TRP A 34 -14.85 5.38 -0.51
N VAL A 35 -14.28 5.04 0.65
CA VAL A 35 -13.83 6.01 1.64
C VAL A 35 -12.33 5.87 1.84
N GLU A 36 -11.59 6.97 1.71
CA GLU A 36 -10.13 6.99 1.89
C GLU A 36 -9.74 6.57 3.31
N VAL A 37 -8.79 5.66 3.39
CA VAL A 37 -8.15 5.20 4.62
C VAL A 37 -6.82 5.93 4.75
N LYS A 38 -6.82 7.00 5.54
CA LYS A 38 -5.62 7.81 5.77
C LYS A 38 -4.49 7.05 6.46
N LYS A 39 -4.84 6.07 7.30
CA LYS A 39 -3.88 5.32 8.11
C LYS A 39 -4.32 3.87 8.33
N LEU A 40 -3.40 2.93 8.16
CA LEU A 40 -3.60 1.49 8.43
C LEU A 40 -3.24 1.08 9.87
N GLU A 41 -2.85 2.05 10.71
CA GLU A 41 -2.42 1.86 12.09
C GLU A 41 -1.29 0.83 12.26
N SER A 42 -1.57 -0.31 12.88
CA SER A 42 -0.59 -1.38 13.16
C SER A 42 -0.41 -2.34 11.98
N TYR A 43 -1.03 -2.07 10.83
CA TYR A 43 -0.98 -2.93 9.66
C TYR A 43 -0.03 -2.41 8.59
N SER A 44 0.49 -3.34 7.80
CA SER A 44 1.24 -3.07 6.58
C SER A 44 0.76 -3.94 5.44
N LEU A 45 0.91 -3.41 4.23
CA LEU A 45 0.51 -4.07 3.00
C LEU A 45 1.74 -4.68 2.32
N PHE A 46 1.55 -5.81 1.65
CA PHE A 46 2.59 -6.50 0.91
C PHE A 46 2.11 -6.72 -0.51
N ILE A 47 2.94 -6.33 -1.47
CA ILE A 47 2.65 -6.42 -2.89
C ILE A 47 3.87 -6.97 -3.61
N GLY A 48 3.67 -7.96 -4.48
CA GLY A 48 4.73 -8.43 -5.38
C GLY A 48 4.87 -7.58 -6.64
N SER A 49 6.04 -7.61 -7.27
CA SER A 49 6.31 -6.92 -8.53
C SER A 49 5.51 -7.46 -9.72
N ASP A 50 5.01 -8.69 -9.68
CA ASP A 50 4.21 -9.29 -10.76
C ASP A 50 2.71 -8.95 -10.55
N VAL A 51 1.98 -8.62 -11.63
CA VAL A 51 0.53 -8.38 -11.57
C VAL A 51 -0.24 -9.55 -10.96
N ARG A 52 0.26 -10.77 -11.16
CA ARG A 52 -0.32 -12.02 -10.64
C ARG A 52 -0.01 -12.26 -9.17
N SER A 53 0.94 -11.54 -8.58
CA SER A 53 1.25 -11.70 -7.17
C SER A 53 0.07 -11.24 -6.30
N PRO A 54 -0.43 -12.08 -5.39
CA PRO A 54 -1.49 -11.65 -4.48
C PRO A 54 -0.98 -10.57 -3.55
N ALA A 55 -1.83 -9.58 -3.26
CA ALA A 55 -1.58 -8.62 -2.21
C ALA A 55 -2.10 -9.18 -0.88
N PHE A 56 -1.42 -8.88 0.23
CA PHE A 56 -1.88 -9.28 1.56
C PHE A 56 -1.52 -8.23 2.60
N SER A 57 -2.21 -8.26 3.74
CA SER A 57 -1.96 -7.40 4.90
C SER A 57 -1.32 -8.18 6.04
N CYS A 58 -0.39 -7.57 6.76
CA CYS A 58 0.22 -8.12 7.98
C CYS A 58 -0.03 -7.18 9.17
N ALA A 59 -0.47 -7.74 10.29
CA ALA A 59 -0.62 -7.02 11.55
C ALA A 59 0.71 -6.97 12.32
N SER A 60 0.95 -5.89 13.05
CA SER A 60 2.08 -5.75 13.98
C SER A 60 3.45 -6.09 13.36
N PRO A 61 3.83 -5.46 12.24
CA PRO A 61 5.10 -5.74 11.56
C PRO A 61 6.33 -5.45 12.45
N GLY A 62 6.18 -4.61 13.48
CA GLY A 62 7.22 -4.36 14.48
C GLY A 62 7.73 -5.62 15.20
N ARG A 63 6.98 -6.73 15.22
CA ARG A 63 7.44 -8.02 15.79
C ARG A 63 8.65 -8.60 15.06
N TRP A 64 8.85 -8.23 13.80
CA TRP A 64 10.03 -8.59 13.00
C TRP A 64 10.84 -7.35 12.61
N ALA A 65 10.75 -6.27 13.40
CA ALA A 65 11.35 -4.97 13.14
C ALA A 65 10.85 -4.28 11.85
N GLY A 66 9.69 -4.68 11.35
CA GLY A 66 9.00 -4.00 10.26
C GLY A 66 8.29 -2.72 10.70
N ARG A 67 7.98 -1.86 9.73
CA ARG A 67 7.23 -0.62 9.90
C ARG A 67 5.75 -0.88 9.64
N SER A 68 4.88 -0.20 10.39
CA SER A 68 3.43 -0.17 10.16
C SER A 68 3.04 1.04 9.30
N ASN A 69 1.80 1.10 8.85
CA ASN A 69 1.29 2.16 7.97
C ASN A 69 2.11 2.33 6.68
N CYS A 70 2.59 1.23 6.11
CA CYS A 70 3.40 1.26 4.91
C CYS A 70 3.08 0.09 3.98
N LEU A 71 3.60 0.19 2.77
CA LEU A 71 3.48 -0.77 1.70
C LEU A 71 4.85 -1.33 1.35
N TYR A 72 4.98 -2.65 1.51
CA TYR A 72 6.15 -3.42 1.15
C TYR A 72 6.00 -3.93 -0.29
N TYR A 73 6.93 -3.51 -1.14
CA TYR A 73 6.98 -3.91 -2.55
C TYR A 73 8.13 -4.89 -2.78
N GLY A 74 7.78 -6.13 -3.13
CA GLY A 74 8.74 -7.17 -3.48
C GLY A 74 9.34 -6.91 -4.86
N HIS A 75 10.57 -6.39 -4.91
CA HIS A 75 11.32 -6.16 -6.15
C HIS A 75 12.36 -7.27 -6.39
N SER A 76 12.71 -7.52 -7.65
CA SER A 76 13.65 -8.59 -8.03
C SER A 76 15.09 -8.32 -7.62
N ALA A 77 15.49 -7.04 -7.54
CA ALA A 77 16.86 -6.65 -7.21
C ALA A 77 17.09 -6.33 -5.72
N GLN A 78 16.02 -6.00 -4.99
CA GLN A 78 16.09 -5.63 -3.57
C GLN A 78 14.92 -6.29 -2.84
N PRO A 79 15.19 -7.04 -1.75
CA PRO A 79 14.13 -7.61 -0.95
C PRO A 79 13.41 -6.46 -0.23
N CYS A 80 12.14 -6.24 -0.61
CA CYS A 80 11.19 -5.35 0.05
C CYS A 80 11.54 -3.84 0.02
N VAL A 81 11.21 -3.17 -1.09
CA VAL A 81 11.19 -1.70 -1.16
C VAL A 81 10.02 -1.19 -0.33
N LEU A 82 10.26 -0.14 0.46
CA LEU A 82 9.27 0.44 1.35
C LEU A 82 8.65 1.69 0.74
N HIS A 83 7.33 1.74 0.72
CA HIS A 83 6.56 2.91 0.32
C HIS A 83 5.63 3.34 1.44
N GLY A 84 5.51 4.64 1.68
CA GLY A 84 4.50 5.16 2.61
C GLY A 84 3.13 5.29 1.96
N LEU A 85 2.13 5.57 2.79
CA LEU A 85 0.74 5.73 2.38
C LEU A 85 0.28 7.17 2.66
N GLY A 86 -0.41 7.76 1.68
CA GLY A 86 -0.96 9.12 1.77
C GLY A 86 0.10 10.14 2.14
N ASP A 87 -0.21 10.94 3.17
CA ASP A 87 0.63 12.04 3.65
C ASP A 87 1.96 11.55 4.29
N ASP A 88 2.04 10.27 4.69
CA ASP A 88 3.25 9.66 5.26
C ASP A 88 4.21 9.11 4.18
N ALA A 89 3.90 9.27 2.90
CA ALA A 89 4.71 8.75 1.78
C ALA A 89 6.17 9.23 1.86
N ASP A 90 6.37 10.53 2.10
CA ASP A 90 7.70 11.15 2.13
C ASP A 90 8.51 10.76 3.39
N ALA A 91 7.85 10.54 4.52
CA ALA A 91 8.50 10.14 5.78
C ALA A 91 9.03 8.68 5.76
N VAL A 92 8.59 7.90 4.78
CA VAL A 92 9.00 6.51 4.56
C VAL A 92 10.01 6.42 3.41
N TRP A 93 10.06 7.44 2.56
CA TRP A 93 10.93 7.49 1.40
C TRP A 93 12.41 7.62 1.79
N ASP A 94 13.26 6.81 1.14
CA ASP A 94 14.71 6.86 1.31
C ASP A 94 15.38 7.11 -0.05
N GLN A 95 16.11 8.22 -0.16
CA GLN A 95 16.86 8.61 -1.34
C GLN A 95 17.95 7.58 -1.72
N LYS A 96 18.40 6.72 -0.80
CA LYS A 96 19.33 5.63 -1.09
C LYS A 96 18.67 4.45 -1.83
N ASN A 97 17.35 4.31 -1.71
CA ASN A 97 16.54 3.35 -2.48
C ASN A 97 16.05 3.94 -3.81
N ARG A 98 16.69 5.02 -4.29
CA ARG A 98 16.44 5.71 -5.57
C ARG A 98 16.61 4.87 -6.83
N SER A 99 16.89 3.58 -6.72
CA SER A 99 16.93 2.76 -7.91
C SER A 99 15.60 2.90 -8.63
N ASP A 100 15.65 2.93 -9.95
CA ASP A 100 14.55 3.19 -10.89
C ASP A 100 13.47 2.09 -10.87
N HIS A 101 13.32 1.44 -9.72
CA HIS A 101 12.21 0.64 -9.22
C HIS A 101 11.00 1.54 -8.96
N VAL A 102 10.71 2.42 -9.92
CA VAL A 102 9.35 2.83 -10.22
C VAL A 102 8.50 1.57 -10.14
N PHE A 103 7.35 1.66 -9.49
CA PHE A 103 6.42 0.55 -9.38
C PHE A 103 6.16 -0.05 -10.78
N LYS A 104 6.87 -1.12 -11.12
CA LYS A 104 6.88 -1.73 -12.47
C LYS A 104 5.82 -2.80 -12.64
N ARG A 105 4.89 -2.90 -11.69
CA ARG A 105 3.76 -3.82 -11.79
C ARG A 105 2.92 -3.52 -13.04
N ASN A 106 2.96 -2.28 -13.56
CA ASN A 106 2.41 -1.95 -14.87
C ASN A 106 3.24 -0.88 -15.60
N TRP A 107 3.75 -1.20 -16.79
CA TRP A 107 4.49 -0.26 -17.66
C TRP A 107 3.63 0.93 -18.11
N TYR A 108 2.30 0.77 -18.12
CA TYR A 108 1.35 1.78 -18.57
C TYR A 108 1.03 2.86 -17.54
N THR A 109 1.73 2.93 -16.39
CA THR A 109 1.50 3.97 -15.36
C THR A 109 0.02 4.10 -14.94
N GLN A 110 -0.77 3.05 -15.15
CA GLN A 110 -2.21 3.06 -14.90
C GLN A 110 -2.52 2.54 -13.49
N LEU A 111 -3.47 3.24 -12.86
CA LEU A 111 -4.15 2.91 -11.62
C LEU A 111 -4.49 1.40 -11.60
N GLN A 112 -4.07 0.71 -10.55
CA GLN A 112 -4.46 -0.69 -10.35
C GLN A 112 -5.18 -0.84 -9.02
N PRO A 113 -6.46 -1.25 -9.05
CA PRO A 113 -7.18 -1.55 -7.82
C PRO A 113 -6.65 -2.88 -7.25
N PHE A 114 -6.08 -2.83 -6.05
CA PHE A 114 -5.68 -4.05 -5.34
C PHE A 114 -6.72 -4.40 -4.28
N TRP A 115 -7.32 -5.57 -4.44
CA TRP A 115 -8.20 -6.14 -3.43
C TRP A 115 -7.39 -6.78 -2.32
N VAL A 116 -7.40 -6.17 -1.15
CA VAL A 116 -6.88 -6.78 0.07
C VAL A 116 -8.07 -7.04 0.98
N TYR A 117 -8.25 -8.31 1.34
CA TYR A 117 -9.24 -8.71 2.32
C TYR A 117 -8.60 -8.62 3.71
N PRO A 118 -8.83 -7.54 4.47
CA PRO A 118 -8.09 -7.29 5.68
C PRO A 118 -8.78 -8.04 6.81
N SER A 119 -8.10 -9.02 7.38
CA SER A 119 -8.55 -9.78 8.55
C SER A 119 -8.77 -8.91 9.79
N MET A 120 -8.20 -7.69 9.80
CA MET A 120 -8.28 -6.71 10.90
C MET A 120 -9.69 -6.23 11.26
N PHE A 121 -10.64 -6.30 10.32
CA PHE A 121 -12.01 -5.84 10.53
C PHE A 121 -12.96 -6.93 11.03
N TYR A 122 -12.42 -8.11 11.35
CA TYR A 122 -13.15 -9.23 11.96
C TYR A 122 -12.80 -9.43 13.44
N ALA A 123 -11.93 -8.60 14.02
CA ALA A 123 -11.49 -8.76 15.41
C ALA A 123 -12.57 -8.41 16.45
N ASP A 124 -13.65 -7.71 16.07
CA ASP A 124 -14.77 -7.36 16.96
C ASP A 124 -15.90 -8.40 16.95
N GLY A 125 -15.62 -9.64 16.51
CA GLY A 125 -16.58 -10.74 16.40
C GLY A 125 -16.45 -11.81 17.48
N GLN A 126 -15.99 -11.49 18.69
CA GLN A 126 -15.90 -12.43 19.80
C GLN A 126 -16.35 -11.83 21.13
#